data_AF-A0A1S2QVX4-F1
#
_entry.id   AF-A0A1S2QVX4-F1
#
_cell.length_a   1.000
_cell.length_b   1.000
_cell.length_c   1.000
_cell.angle_alpha   90.00
_cell.angle_beta   90.00
_cell.angle_gamma   90.00
#
_symmetry.space_group_name_H-M   'P 1'
#
loop_
_entity.id
_entity.type
_entity.pdbx_description
1 polymer ?
#
loop_
_entity_poly.entity_id
_entity_poly.type
_entity_poly.pdbx_seq_one_letter_code
_entity_poly.pdbx_strand_id
1 'polypeptide(L)'
;MIYFLLPIVVFCIFMSLKTLFVPNTVKGKFVSIENFLYLGCIYLTIIIGYGLIYVLFELKGIPLLKEINHEHGNNIFESSFYFSAMMLFSVGNGDVIPLGIGRVIAVTEALIGYTLPAAFVARAMLNREK
;
A
#
# COMPACT_ATOMS: atom_id res chain seq x y z
N MET A 1 -2.86 22.53 8.23
CA MET A 1 -3.90 22.07 7.29
C MET A 1 -3.63 20.67 6.75
N ILE A 2 -2.42 20.35 6.29
CA ILE A 2 -2.02 19.00 5.79
C ILE A 2 -2.16 17.85 6.80
N TYR A 3 -1.95 18.08 8.11
CA TYR A 3 -2.05 17.03 9.13
C TYR A 3 -3.44 16.39 9.25
N PHE A 4 -4.50 17.04 8.75
CA PHE A 4 -5.85 16.49 8.77
C PHE A 4 -6.05 15.40 7.70
N LEU A 5 -5.21 15.39 6.65
CA LEU A 5 -5.29 14.40 5.55
C LEU A 5 -4.68 13.06 5.95
N LEU A 6 -3.64 13.06 6.80
CA LEU A 6 -2.95 11.85 7.24
C LEU A 6 -3.88 10.84 7.96
N PRO A 7 -4.71 11.24 8.96
CA PRO A 7 -5.66 10.32 9.58
C PRO A 7 -6.77 9.88 8.63
N ILE A 8 -7.17 10.72 7.65
CA ILE A 8 -8.15 10.33 6.63
C ILE A 8 -7.57 9.24 5.72
N VAL A 9 -6.33 9.39 5.28
CA VAL A 9 -5.63 8.38 4.47
C VAL A 9 -5.51 7.07 5.25
N VAL A 10 -5.04 7.12 6.50
CA VAL A 10 -4.94 5.93 7.36
C VAL A 10 -6.30 5.28 7.58
N PHE A 11 -7.36 6.08 7.76
CA PHE A 11 -8.72 5.58 7.89
C PHE A 11 -9.24 4.92 6.61
N CYS A 12 -8.95 5.48 5.44
CA CYS A 12 -9.30 4.89 4.14
C CYS A 12 -8.57 3.55 3.92
N ILE A 13 -7.28 3.47 4.23
CA ILE A 13 -6.53 2.20 4.19
C ILE A 13 -7.15 1.19 5.15
N PHE A 14 -7.46 1.61 6.39
CA PHE A 14 -8.05 0.73 7.40
C PHE A 14 -9.45 0.23 6.99
N MET A 15 -10.30 1.07 6.41
CA MET A 15 -11.62 0.66 5.89
C MET A 15 -11.48 -0.31 4.72
N SER A 16 -10.51 -0.09 3.83
CA SER A 16 -10.22 -1.00 2.71
C SER A 16 -9.76 -2.37 3.21
N LEU A 17 -8.83 -2.39 4.19
CA LEU A 17 -8.35 -3.61 4.83
C LEU A 17 -9.45 -4.34 5.63
N LYS A 18 -10.29 -3.62 6.38
CA LYS A 18 -11.39 -4.21 7.15
C LYS A 18 -12.37 -4.96 6.24
N THR A 19 -12.60 -4.46 5.04
CA THR A 19 -13.49 -5.08 4.06
C THR A 19 -12.96 -6.46 3.60
N LEU A 20 -11.64 -6.73 3.70
CA LEU A 20 -11.07 -8.05 3.44
C LEU A 20 -11.55 -9.09 4.47
N PHE A 21 -11.81 -8.66 5.71
CA PHE A 21 -12.27 -9.50 6.82
C PHE A 21 -13.80 -9.52 6.97
N VAL A 22 -14.54 -8.63 6.30
CA VAL A 22 -16.01 -8.67 6.30
C VAL A 22 -16.48 -9.74 5.31
N PRO A 23 -17.27 -10.74 5.74
CA PRO A 23 -17.77 -11.80 4.87
C PRO A 23 -18.82 -11.22 3.91
N ASN A 24 -18.40 -10.77 2.74
CA ASN A 24 -19.34 -10.48 1.66
C ASN A 24 -19.80 -11.81 1.05
N THR A 25 -21.06 -12.16 1.29
CA THR A 25 -21.71 -13.41 0.89
C THR A 25 -22.14 -13.38 -0.57
N VAL A 26 -21.21 -13.20 -1.51
CA VAL A 26 -21.55 -13.35 -2.94
C VAL A 26 -21.22 -14.79 -3.33
N LYS A 27 -22.25 -15.65 -3.34
CA LYS A 27 -22.15 -17.06 -3.77
C LYS A 27 -22.24 -17.14 -5.30
N GLY A 28 -21.16 -17.46 -6.00
CA GLY A 28 -21.18 -17.65 -7.47
C GLY A 28 -19.85 -18.10 -8.09
N LYS A 29 -19.87 -18.81 -9.22
CA LYS A 29 -18.68 -19.33 -9.92
C LYS A 29 -17.74 -18.22 -10.47
N PHE A 30 -18.22 -16.97 -10.54
CA PHE A 30 -17.48 -15.76 -10.91
C PHE A 30 -16.71 -15.11 -9.75
N VAL A 31 -16.84 -15.64 -8.53
CA VAL A 31 -16.20 -15.13 -7.30
C VAL A 31 -14.67 -15.04 -7.41
N SER A 32 -14.02 -15.80 -8.30
CA SER A 32 -12.56 -15.73 -8.46
C SER A 32 -12.06 -14.42 -9.09
N ILE A 33 -12.76 -13.89 -10.09
CA ILE A 33 -12.35 -12.64 -10.77
C ILE A 33 -12.72 -11.44 -9.91
N GLU A 34 -13.91 -11.44 -9.32
CA GLU A 34 -14.36 -10.38 -8.40
C GLU A 34 -13.42 -10.28 -7.19
N ASN A 35 -13.03 -11.42 -6.60
CA ASN A 35 -12.05 -11.44 -5.50
C ASN A 35 -10.66 -10.95 -5.94
N PHE A 36 -10.23 -11.27 -7.16
CA PHE A 36 -8.94 -10.79 -7.69
C PHE A 36 -8.96 -9.29 -7.94
N LEU A 37 -10.01 -8.75 -8.56
CA LEU A 37 -10.19 -7.31 -8.74
C LEU A 37 -10.26 -6.59 -7.40
N TYR A 38 -10.98 -7.17 -6.43
CA TYR A 38 -11.05 -6.66 -5.07
C TYR A 38 -9.67 -6.60 -4.39
N LEU A 39 -8.87 -7.66 -4.54
CA LEU A 39 -7.48 -7.68 -4.06
C LEU A 39 -6.64 -6.57 -4.72
N GLY A 40 -6.77 -6.40 -6.04
CA GLY A 40 -6.13 -5.32 -6.77
C GLY A 40 -6.52 -3.92 -6.27
N CYS A 41 -7.80 -3.69 -5.96
CA CYS A 41 -8.27 -2.44 -5.36
C CYS A 41 -7.65 -2.18 -3.98
N ILE A 42 -7.47 -3.23 -3.16
CA ILE A 42 -6.80 -3.08 -1.87
C ILE A 42 -5.33 -2.69 -2.06
N TYR A 43 -4.61 -3.39 -2.95
CA TYR A 43 -3.23 -3.01 -3.29
C TYR A 43 -3.14 -1.55 -3.72
N LEU A 44 -3.99 -1.11 -4.65
CA LEU A 44 -4.02 0.26 -5.14
C LEU A 44 -4.33 1.27 -4.02
N THR A 45 -5.23 0.94 -3.10
CA THR A 45 -5.53 1.80 -1.95
C THR A 45 -4.32 1.96 -1.03
N ILE A 46 -3.60 0.87 -0.75
CA ILE A 46 -2.41 0.90 0.10
C ILE A 46 -1.29 1.69 -0.57
N ILE A 47 -1.05 1.46 -1.87
CA ILE A 47 -0.05 2.21 -2.66
C ILE A 47 -0.35 3.71 -2.63
N ILE A 48 -1.62 4.08 -2.87
CA ILE A 48 -2.01 5.49 -2.82
C ILE A 48 -1.82 6.03 -1.39
N GLY A 49 -2.19 5.26 -0.38
CA GLY A 49 -2.13 5.69 1.00
C GLY A 49 -0.71 5.93 1.50
N TYR A 50 0.19 4.98 1.31
CA TYR A 50 1.60 5.11 1.68
C TYR A 50 2.34 6.11 0.78
N GLY A 51 2.08 6.11 -0.53
CA GLY A 51 2.58 7.14 -1.44
C GLY A 51 2.24 8.56 -0.96
N LEU A 52 0.99 8.80 -0.53
CA LEU A 52 0.60 10.08 0.05
C LEU A 52 1.30 10.37 1.39
N ILE A 53 1.52 9.36 2.24
CA ILE A 53 2.31 9.56 3.48
C ILE A 53 3.71 10.08 3.14
N TYR A 54 4.41 9.47 2.18
CA TYR A 54 5.73 9.93 1.76
C TYR A 54 5.70 11.36 1.20
N VAL A 55 4.76 11.66 0.29
CA VAL A 55 4.57 13.01 -0.26
C VAL A 55 4.33 14.05 0.84
N LEU A 56 3.45 13.76 1.81
CA LEU A 56 3.09 14.72 2.86
C LEU A 56 4.26 15.09 3.76
N PHE A 57 5.16 14.15 4.06
CA PHE A 57 6.36 14.45 4.83
C PHE A 57 7.40 15.22 4.00
N GLU A 58 7.56 14.88 2.73
CA GLU A 58 8.46 15.59 1.81
C GLU A 58 8.02 17.06 1.65
N LEU A 59 6.72 17.31 1.48
CA LEU A 59 6.13 18.66 1.41
C LEU A 59 6.33 19.46 2.71
N LYS A 60 6.54 18.79 3.83
CA LYS A 60 6.85 19.41 5.12
C LYS A 60 8.35 19.72 5.26
N GLY A 61 9.18 19.31 4.31
CA GLY A 61 10.63 19.43 4.36
C GLY A 61 11.31 18.36 5.22
N ILE A 62 10.62 17.25 5.49
CA ILE A 62 11.22 16.08 6.16
C ILE A 62 11.46 15.01 5.08
N PRO A 63 12.69 14.90 4.55
CA PRO A 63 12.96 13.96 3.47
C PRO A 63 12.84 12.52 3.98
N LEU A 64 11.85 11.79 3.48
CA LEU A 64 11.66 10.37 3.82
C LEU A 64 12.26 9.43 2.79
N LEU A 65 12.38 9.90 1.54
CA LEU A 65 12.88 9.12 0.43
C LEU A 65 14.10 9.81 -0.18
N LYS A 66 14.98 9.01 -0.77
CA LYS A 66 16.10 9.50 -1.55
C LYS A 66 16.25 8.68 -2.82
N GLU A 67 16.23 9.37 -3.95
CA GLU A 67 16.62 8.81 -5.24
C GLU A 67 18.16 8.71 -5.33
N ILE A 68 18.65 7.61 -5.89
CA ILE A 68 20.10 7.39 -6.05
C ILE A 68 20.58 7.90 -7.41
N ASN A 69 19.78 7.79 -8.47
CA ASN A 69 20.17 8.12 -9.84
C ASN A 69 19.36 9.33 -10.35
N HIS A 70 19.81 10.54 -10.02
CA HIS A 70 19.15 11.81 -10.38
C HIS A 70 19.42 12.24 -11.84
N GLU A 71 18.97 11.47 -12.83
CA GLU A 71 19.09 11.90 -14.24
C GLU A 71 17.82 12.56 -14.79
N HIS A 72 16.65 12.33 -14.17
CA HIS A 72 15.39 12.93 -14.56
C HIS A 72 14.77 13.59 -13.32
N GLY A 73 14.24 14.81 -13.49
CA GLY A 73 13.91 15.72 -12.39
C GLY A 73 13.12 15.09 -11.23
N ASN A 74 13.38 15.60 -10.02
CA ASN A 74 12.89 15.11 -8.73
C ASN A 74 11.35 15.26 -8.62
N ASN A 75 10.59 14.35 -9.21
CA ASN A 75 9.14 14.33 -9.11
C ASN A 75 8.71 13.56 -7.86
N ILE A 76 8.56 14.28 -6.76
CA ILE A 76 8.21 13.74 -5.43
C ILE A 76 6.98 12.83 -5.49
N PHE A 77 5.98 13.16 -6.31
CA PHE A 77 4.78 12.33 -6.44
C PHE A 77 5.10 10.99 -7.07
N GLU A 78 5.77 11.00 -8.22
CA GLU A 78 6.15 9.80 -8.96
C GLU A 78 6.99 8.87 -8.10
N SER A 79 8.06 9.39 -7.50
CA SER A 79 8.99 8.61 -6.68
C SER A 79 8.36 8.07 -5.40
N SER A 80 7.41 8.79 -4.81
CA SER A 80 6.67 8.33 -3.63
C SER A 80 5.71 7.19 -3.93
N PHE A 81 4.90 7.30 -4.99
CA PHE A 81 3.98 6.23 -5.38
C PHE A 81 4.73 5.02 -5.96
N TYR A 82 5.80 5.27 -6.71
CA TYR A 82 6.69 4.23 -7.21
C TYR A 82 7.34 3.47 -6.05
N PHE A 83 7.96 4.17 -5.09
CA PHE A 83 8.56 3.53 -3.91
C PHE A 83 7.52 2.71 -3.12
N SER A 84 6.33 3.26 -2.91
CA SER A 84 5.24 2.57 -2.22
C SER A 84 4.84 1.26 -2.94
N ALA A 85 4.66 1.30 -4.26
CA ALA A 85 4.39 0.09 -5.04
C ALA A 85 5.53 -0.94 -4.94
N MET A 86 6.78 -0.49 -5.06
CA MET A 86 7.97 -1.33 -5.00
C MET A 86 8.16 -1.99 -3.64
N MET A 87 7.87 -1.28 -2.55
CA MET A 87 7.91 -1.79 -1.19
C MET A 87 6.77 -2.76 -0.92
N LEU A 88 5.54 -2.41 -1.32
CA LEU A 88 4.36 -3.25 -1.09
C LEU A 88 4.44 -4.59 -1.81
N PHE A 89 4.99 -4.59 -3.04
CA PHE A 89 5.22 -5.84 -3.78
C PHE A 89 6.56 -6.51 -3.42
N SER A 90 7.32 -5.95 -2.48
CA SER A 90 8.62 -6.48 -2.04
C SER A 90 9.64 -6.66 -3.17
N VAL A 91 9.57 -5.82 -4.21
CA VAL A 91 10.53 -5.82 -5.32
C VAL A 91 11.76 -5.01 -4.94
N GLY A 92 11.56 -3.79 -4.44
CA GLY A 92 12.62 -2.96 -3.83
C GLY A 92 13.90 -2.80 -4.66
N ASN A 93 13.80 -2.26 -5.89
CA ASN A 93 14.94 -2.10 -6.81
C ASN A 93 16.13 -1.29 -6.23
N GLY A 94 15.91 -0.47 -5.19
CA GLY A 94 16.95 0.28 -4.50
C GLY A 94 17.36 1.59 -5.19
N ASP A 95 16.66 1.97 -6.25
CA ASP A 95 16.75 3.26 -6.93
C ASP A 95 16.13 4.40 -6.12
N VAL A 96 15.07 4.12 -5.36
CA VAL A 96 14.53 4.99 -4.30
C VAL A 96 14.66 4.28 -2.96
N ILE A 97 15.31 4.92 -1.99
CA ILE A 97 15.57 4.33 -0.66
C ILE A 97 14.96 5.16 0.46
N PRO A 98 14.47 4.51 1.55
CA PRO A 98 13.93 5.22 2.69
C PRO A 98 15.03 5.76 3.62
N LEU A 99 14.80 6.97 4.14
CA LEU A 99 15.67 7.67 5.08
C LEU A 99 14.95 7.93 6.41
N GLY A 100 15.73 8.03 7.49
CA GLY A 100 15.21 8.41 8.81
C GLY A 100 14.00 7.58 9.25
N ILE A 101 12.91 8.27 9.64
CA ILE A 101 11.64 7.64 10.04
C ILE A 101 10.92 6.94 8.87
N GLY A 102 11.24 7.30 7.62
CA GLY A 102 10.73 6.64 6.42
C GLY A 102 11.07 5.15 6.39
N ARG A 103 12.15 4.72 7.06
CA ARG A 103 12.50 3.30 7.20
C ARG A 103 11.47 2.51 7.99
N VAL A 104 10.97 3.07 9.08
CA VAL A 104 9.94 2.42 9.91
C VAL A 104 8.63 2.32 9.14
N ILE A 105 8.28 3.39 8.41
CA ILE A 105 7.08 3.43 7.55
C ILE A 105 7.19 2.38 6.43
N ALA A 106 8.34 2.28 5.77
CA ALA A 106 8.59 1.29 4.72
C ALA A 106 8.52 -0.16 5.26
N VAL A 107 8.99 -0.41 6.49
CA VAL A 107 8.88 -1.74 7.13
C VAL A 107 7.42 -2.10 7.39
N THR A 108 6.59 -1.16 7.86
CA THR A 108 5.17 -1.44 8.06
C THR A 108 4.43 -1.67 6.74
N GLU A 109 4.82 -0.94 5.69
CA GLU A 109 4.29 -1.16 4.34
C GLU A 109 4.65 -2.54 3.79
N ALA A 110 5.92 -2.94 3.89
CA ALA A 110 6.39 -4.25 3.46
C ALA A 110 5.68 -5.39 4.22
N LEU A 111 5.47 -5.23 5.53
CA LEU A 111 4.73 -6.21 6.33
C LEU A 111 3.31 -6.42 5.82
N ILE A 112 2.61 -5.33 5.46
CA ILE A 112 1.28 -5.42 4.86
C ILE A 112 1.36 -6.14 3.51
N GLY A 113 2.34 -5.78 2.68
CA GLY A 113 2.61 -6.40 1.39
C GLY A 113 2.75 -7.92 1.46
N TYR A 114 3.52 -8.43 2.41
CA TYR A 114 3.69 -9.86 2.65
C TYR A 114 2.43 -10.54 3.21
N THR A 115 1.67 -9.83 4.06
CA THR A 115 0.50 -10.40 4.73
C THR A 115 -0.71 -10.50 3.80
N LEU A 116 -0.84 -9.60 2.83
CA LEU A 116 -2.03 -9.49 1.97
C LEU A 116 -2.33 -10.76 1.14
N PRO A 117 -1.36 -11.35 0.40
CA PRO A 117 -1.60 -12.59 -0.34
C PRO A 117 -1.97 -13.75 0.59
N ALA A 118 -1.28 -13.88 1.73
CA ALA A 118 -1.53 -14.94 2.69
C ALA A 118 -2.94 -14.84 3.28
N ALA A 119 -3.37 -13.64 3.67
CA ALA A 119 -4.72 -13.39 4.17
C ALA A 119 -5.79 -13.69 3.10
N PHE A 120 -5.52 -13.33 1.84
CA PHE A 120 -6.41 -13.63 0.72
C PHE A 120 -6.57 -15.14 0.49
N VAL A 121 -5.46 -15.89 0.47
CA VAL A 121 -5.48 -17.35 0.33
C VAL A 121 -6.19 -18.01 1.50
N ALA A 122 -5.90 -17.60 2.73
CA ALA A 122 -6.57 -18.13 3.93
C ALA A 122 -8.09 -17.92 3.85
N ARG A 123 -8.55 -16.74 3.43
CA ARG A 123 -9.97 -16.45 3.20
C ARG A 123 -10.57 -17.33 2.11
N ALA A 124 -9.86 -17.52 0.99
CA ALA A 124 -10.33 -18.37 -0.10
C ALA A 124 -10.48 -19.84 0.32
N MET A 125 -9.58 -20.34 1.18
CA MET A 125 -9.67 -21.69 1.75
C MET A 125 -10.83 -21.83 2.74
N LEU A 126 -10.98 -20.90 3.68
CA LEU A 126 -12.06 -20.91 4.67
C LEU A 126 -13.46 -20.83 4.03
N ASN A 127 -13.61 -20.08 2.93
CA ASN A 127 -14.86 -20.02 2.18
C ASN A 127 -15.18 -21.30 1.41
N ARG A 128 -14.21 -22.17 1.16
CA ARG A 128 -14.39 -23.44 0.44
C ARG A 128 -14.95 -24.55 1.35
N GLU A 129 -14.77 -24.43 2.66
CA GLU A 129 -15.20 -25.42 3.66
C GLU A 129 -16.64 -25.21 4.17
N LYS A 130 -17.35 -24.18 3.68
CA LYS A 130 -18.78 -23.91 3.96
C LYS A 130 -19.65 -24.17 2.73
#